data_AF-A0A2U3BVZ3-F1
#
_entry.id   AF-A0A2U3BVZ3-F1
#
_cell.length_a   1.000
_cell.length_b   1.000
_cell.length_c   1.000
_cell.angle_alpha   90.00
_cell.angle_beta   90.00
_cell.angle_gamma   90.00
#
_symmetry.space_group_name_H-M   'P 1'
#
loop_
_entity.id
_entity.type
_entity.pdbx_description
1 polymer ?
#
loop_
_entity_poly.entity_id
_entity_poly.type
_entity_poly.pdbx_seq_one_letter_code
_entity_poly.pdbx_strand_id
1 'polypeptide(L)' 'MASGTVKWFNAEKGFGFISLDDGGPDVFAHYSNISATGFRELVEGERVTFDVTQGQKGPQAENIIRSS' A
#
# COMPACT_ATOMS: atom_id res chain seq x y z
N MET A 1 0.76 12.62 1.86
CA MET A 1 -0.27 11.57 1.97
C MET A 1 -1.16 11.54 0.74
N ALA A 2 -1.05 10.46 -0.04
CA ALA A 2 -1.98 10.03 -1.07
C ALA A 2 -3.02 9.06 -0.48
N SER A 3 -4.07 8.78 -1.24
CA SER A 3 -5.12 7.81 -0.91
C SER A 3 -5.32 6.85 -2.07
N GLY A 4 -5.74 5.63 -1.77
CA GLY A 4 -5.97 4.62 -2.78
C GLY A 4 -6.68 3.39 -2.25
N THR A 5 -6.89 2.45 -3.17
CA THR A 5 -7.50 1.15 -2.88
C THR A 5 -6.49 0.05 -3.15
N VAL A 6 -6.36 -0.89 -2.21
CA VAL A 6 -5.49 -2.05 -2.35
C VAL A 6 -5.98 -2.88 -3.53
N LYS A 7 -5.18 -2.95 -4.59
CA LYS A 7 -5.53 -3.67 -5.82
C LYS A 7 -5.38 -5.17 -5.63
N TRP A 8 -4.33 -5.58 -4.93
CA TRP A 8 -4.11 -6.94 -4.45
C TRP A 8 -2.97 -6.92 -3.44
N PHE A 9 -2.95 -7.89 -2.54
CA PHE A 9 -1.85 -8.11 -1.61
C PHE A 9 -1.66 -9.60 -1.36
N ASN A 10 -0.41 -10.08 -1.46
CA ASN A 10 -0.06 -11.44 -1.10
C ASN A 10 0.54 -11.44 0.30
N ALA A 11 -0.23 -11.88 1.30
CA ALA A 11 0.19 -11.91 2.70
C ALA A 11 1.37 -12.86 2.96
N GLU A 12 1.45 -13.98 2.25
CA GLU A 12 2.56 -14.94 2.37
C GLU A 12 3.89 -14.34 1.89
N LYS A 13 3.85 -13.53 0.83
CA LYS A 13 5.03 -12.85 0.27
C LYS A 13 5.28 -11.47 0.88
N GLY A 14 4.30 -10.90 1.58
CA GLY A 14 4.38 -9.61 2.25
C GLY A 14 4.39 -8.40 1.31
N PHE A 15 3.84 -8.50 0.10
CA PHE A 15 3.76 -7.37 -0.82
C PHE A 15 2.53 -7.40 -1.73
N GLY A 16 2.23 -6.23 -2.30
CA GLY A 16 1.11 -6.02 -3.20
C GLY A 16 1.20 -4.67 -3.92
N PHE A 17 0.06 -4.22 -4.43
CA PHE A 17 -0.05 -2.92 -5.10
C PHE A 17 -1.33 -2.20 -4.67
N ILE A 18 -1.25 -0.87 -4.65
CA ILE A 18 -2.35 0.04 -4.37
C ILE A 18 -2.62 0.87 -5.62
N SER A 19 -3.87 0.93 -6.05
CA SER A 19 -4.29 1.86 -7.12
C SER A 19 -4.63 3.22 -6.49
N LEU A 20 -4.05 4.28 -7.05
CA LEU A 20 -4.26 5.66 -6.60
C LEU A 20 -5.62 6.20 -7.02
N ASP A 21 -6.24 7.01 -6.16
CA ASP A 21 -7.56 7.61 -6.41
C ASP A 21 -7.55 8.68 -7.51
N ASP A 22 -6.47 9.46 -7.59
CA ASP A 22 -6.27 10.50 -8.60
C ASP A 22 -5.81 9.94 -9.95
N GLY A 23 -5.76 8.61 -10.08
CA GLY A 23 -5.22 7.91 -11.23
C GLY A 23 -3.69 7.95 -11.28
N GLY A 24 -3.11 7.25 -12.25
CA GLY A 24 -1.65 7.11 -12.38
C GLY A 24 -1.16 5.68 -12.17
N PRO A 25 0.16 5.48 -12.01
CA PRO A 25 0.73 4.15 -11.86
C PRO A 25 0.33 3.51 -10.52
N ASP A 26 0.15 2.19 -10.53
CA ASP A 26 -0.02 1.44 -9.29
C ASP A 26 1.22 1.61 -8.39
N VAL A 27 0.98 1.77 -7.10
CA VAL A 27 2.01 2.02 -6.09
C VAL A 27 2.35 0.72 -5.39
N PHE A 28 3.64 0.37 -5.34
CA PHE A 28 4.10 -0.84 -4.68
C PHE A 28 3.91 -0.75 -3.16
N ALA A 29 3.33 -1.79 -2.54
CA ALA A 29 3.14 -1.87 -1.10
C ALA A 29 3.91 -3.05 -0.51
N HIS A 30 4.70 -2.81 0.52
CA HIS A 30 5.43 -3.85 1.26
C HIS A 30 5.01 -3.85 2.74
N TYR A 31 4.94 -5.02 3.36
CA TYR A 31 4.44 -5.17 4.73
C TYR A 31 5.21 -4.33 5.75
N SER A 32 6.53 -4.12 5.52
CA SER A 32 7.36 -3.32 6.42
C SER A 32 6.87 -1.88 6.58
N ASN A 33 6.17 -1.38 5.56
CA ASN A 33 5.71 0.00 5.48
C ASN A 33 4.29 0.19 6.02
N ILE A 34 3.64 -0.89 6.46
CA ILE A 34 2.32 -0.83 7.08
C ILE A 34 2.46 -0.39 8.53
N SER A 35 1.84 0.75 8.84
CA SER A 35 1.77 1.32 10.18
C SER A 35 0.75 0.56 11.02
N ALA A 36 1.18 -0.59 11.54
CA ALA A 36 0.39 -1.43 12.43
C ALA A 36 1.28 -2.17 13.44
N THR A 37 0.74 -2.38 14.64
CA THR A 37 1.28 -3.30 15.64
C THR A 37 0.70 -4.69 15.40
N GLY A 38 1.55 -5.70 15.20
CA GLY A 38 1.10 -7.08 14.94
C GLY A 38 1.03 -7.41 13.46
N PHE A 39 -0.08 -8.00 13.00
CA PHE A 39 -0.26 -8.42 11.61
C PHE A 39 -0.23 -7.22 10.64
N ARG A 40 0.73 -7.27 9.72
CA ARG A 40 0.97 -6.24 8.69
C ARG A 40 0.58 -6.78 7.32
N GLU A 41 -0.72 -6.88 7.11
CA GLU A 41 -1.30 -7.27 5.83
C GLU A 41 -2.35 -6.25 5.40
N LEU A 42 -2.58 -6.22 4.09
CA LEU A 42 -3.62 -5.44 3.44
C LEU A 42 -4.61 -6.41 2.78
N VAL A 43 -5.87 -6.01 2.70
CA VAL A 43 -6.93 -6.78 2.05
C VAL A 43 -7.25 -6.16 0.70
N GLU A 44 -7.47 -6.98 -0.33
CA GLU A 44 -7.94 -6.47 -1.64
C GLU A 44 -9.24 -5.67 -1.48
N GLY A 45 -9.32 -4.50 -2.12
CA GLY A 45 -10.44 -3.58 -2.00
C GLY A 45 -10.38 -2.67 -0.76
N GLU A 46 -9.43 -2.86 0.15
CA GLU A 46 -9.27 -2.03 1.34
C GLU A 46 -8.82 -0.60 0.99
N ARG A 47 -9.32 0.38 1.73
CA ARG A 47 -8.95 1.80 1.58
C ARG A 47 -7.75 2.12 2.45
N VAL A 48 -6.77 2.80 1.89
CA VAL A 48 -5.52 3.12 2.57
C VAL A 48 -5.06 4.54 2.26
N THR A 49 -4.37 5.14 3.23
CA THR A 49 -3.64 6.40 3.08
C THR A 49 -2.16 6.15 3.32
N PHE A 50 -1.29 6.78 2.55
CA PHE A 50 0.15 6.51 2.57
C PHE A 50 0.94 7.67 1.96
N ASP A 51 2.25 7.70 2.17
CA ASP A 51 3.14 8.58 1.44
C ASP A 51 3.71 7.86 0.22
N VAL A 52 3.73 8.55 -0.93
CA VAL A 52 4.32 8.01 -2.16
C VAL A 52 5.79 8.42 -2.21
N THR A 53 6.69 7.44 -2.27
CA THR A 53 8.12 7.66 -2.47
C THR A 53 8.60 6.93 -3.72
N GLN A 54 9.80 7.28 -4.20
CA GLN A 54 10.41 6.60 -5.34
C GLN A 54 11.28 5.44 -4.85
N GLY A 55 10.88 4.21 -5.15
CA GLY A 55 11.65 3.00 -4.88
C GLY A 55 12.44 2.51 -6.08
N GLN A 56 13.21 1.44 -5.88
CA GLN A 56 14.01 0.79 -6.94
C GLN A 56 13.15 0.20 -8.08
N LYS A 57 11.88 -0.10 -7.81
CA LYS A 57 10.93 -0.74 -8.74
C LYS A 57 9.82 0.20 -9.23
N GLY A 58 9.97 1.51 -9.01
CA GLY A 58 8.92 2.49 -9.29
C GLY A 58 8.36 3.11 -8.01
N PRO A 59 7.18 3.76 -8.09
CA PRO A 59 6.49 4.34 -6.95
C PRO A 59 6.22 3.28 -5.87
N GLN A 60 6.49 3.61 -4.61
CA GLN A 60 6.21 2.76 -3.45
C GLN A 60 5.46 3.54 -2.37
N ALA A 61 4.69 2.81 -1.56
CA ALA A 61 3.93 3.35 -0.45
C ALA A 61 4.70 3.19 0.87
N GLU A 62 4.84 4.29 1.60
CA GLU A 62 5.39 4.36 2.96
C GLU A 62 4.32 4.83 3.94
N ASN A 63 4.52 4.54 5.24
CA ASN A 63 3.58 4.92 6.31
C ASN A 63 2.13 4.54 6.00
N ILE A 64 1.91 3.32 5.49
CA ILE A 64 0.59 2.87 5.05
C ILE A 64 -0.33 2.72 6.25
N ILE A 65 -1.41 3.48 6.27
CA ILE A 65 -2.45 3.45 7.29
C ILE A 65 -3.74 2.95 6.64
N ARG A 66 -4.33 1.92 7.25
CA ARG A 66 -5.64 1.37 6.84
C ARG A 66 -6.73 2.32 7.29
N SER A 67 -7.60 2.71 6.37
CA SER A 67 -8.81 3.47 6.70
C SER A 67 -9.86 2.48 7.19
N SER A 68 -10.26 2.61 8.46
CA SER A 68 -11.35 1.84 9.07
C SER A 68 -12.70 2.16 8.45
#